data_AF-A0AAJ6SVJ6-F1
#
_entry.id   AF-A0AAJ6SVJ6-F1
#
_cell.length_a   1.000
_cell.length_b   1.000
_cell.length_c   1.000
_cell.angle_alpha   90.00
_cell.angle_beta   90.00
_cell.angle_gamma   90.00
#
_symmetry.space_group_name_H-M   'P 1'
#
loop_
_entity.id
_entity.type
_entity.pdbx_description
1 polymer ?
#
loop_
_entity_poly.entity_id
_entity_poly.type
_entity_poly.pdbx_seq_one_letter_code
_entity_poly.pdbx_strand_id
1 'polypeptide(L)'
;MDISKCSSSPSLPESSSSPKRIQIVSKFVSDRLLDKFFDATEYDFDYEQSGIWSPPIRRSAFLSSPGRIFTEEEMLEKLGNVMDARRARRHNKACCNVWHW
;
A
#
# COMPACT_ATOMS: atom_id res chain seq x y z
N MET A 1 -9.95 39.51 7.30
CA MET A 1 -10.64 38.95 6.13
C MET A 1 -9.68 37.99 5.46
N ASP A 2 -9.86 36.71 5.76
CA ASP A 2 -9.14 35.58 5.17
C ASP A 2 -9.53 35.37 3.70
N ILE A 3 -8.54 35.19 2.83
CA ILE A 3 -8.73 34.45 1.58
C ILE A 3 -7.51 33.54 1.39
N SER A 4 -7.66 32.30 1.84
CA SER A 4 -6.78 31.19 1.48
C SER A 4 -6.76 31.05 -0.04
N LYS A 5 -5.57 31.21 -0.63
CA LYS A 5 -5.35 31.12 -2.07
C LYS A 5 -5.03 29.67 -2.40
N CYS A 6 -6.07 28.89 -2.70
CA CYS A 6 -5.92 27.54 -3.22
C CYS A 6 -5.23 27.60 -4.60
N SER A 7 -3.99 27.14 -4.68
CA SER A 7 -3.30 26.92 -5.96
C SER A 7 -3.84 25.64 -6.58
N SER A 8 -4.42 25.76 -7.77
CA SER A 8 -4.92 24.65 -8.57
C SER A 8 -3.86 23.58 -8.80
N SER A 9 -4.22 22.31 -8.61
CA SER A 9 -3.38 21.16 -8.93
C SER A 9 -3.13 21.07 -10.45
N PRO A 10 -1.88 20.86 -10.91
CA PRO A 10 -1.63 20.63 -12.32
C PRO A 10 -2.23 19.29 -12.75
N SER A 11 -3.00 19.30 -13.83
CA SER A 11 -3.53 18.08 -14.46
C SER A 11 -2.37 17.23 -14.99
N LEU A 12 -2.27 15.99 -14.51
CA LEU A 12 -1.31 15.00 -14.98
C LEU A 12 -1.79 14.43 -16.33
N PRO A 13 -0.93 14.38 -17.37
CA PRO A 13 -1.31 13.77 -18.63
C PRO A 13 -1.42 12.26 -18.49
N GLU A 14 -2.40 11.75 -19.22
CA GLU A 14 -2.96 10.41 -19.27
C GLU A 14 -1.92 9.33 -19.59
N SER A 15 -2.12 8.16 -18.98
CA SER A 15 -1.26 6.98 -19.03
C SER A 15 -1.03 6.46 -20.45
N SER A 16 0.18 6.61 -20.96
CA SER A 16 0.69 5.78 -22.07
C SER A 16 1.84 4.92 -21.55
N SER A 17 1.67 3.59 -21.62
CA SER A 17 2.68 2.53 -21.50
C SER A 17 4.14 3.05 -21.48
N SER A 18 4.71 3.26 -20.29
CA SER A 18 6.07 3.81 -20.19
C SER A 18 7.09 2.67 -20.21
N PRO A 19 8.02 2.61 -21.19
CA PRO A 19 9.23 1.80 -21.01
C PRO A 19 9.95 2.32 -19.76
N LYS A 20 10.61 1.43 -19.01
CA LYS A 20 11.31 1.79 -17.75
C LYS A 20 11.97 3.18 -17.91
N ARG A 21 11.50 4.18 -17.16
CA ARG A 21 11.97 5.58 -17.20
C ARG A 21 13.34 5.69 -16.54
N ILE A 22 14.31 4.91 -17.02
CA ILE A 22 15.68 4.98 -16.55
C ILE A 22 16.35 6.10 -17.33
N GLN A 23 16.57 7.23 -16.66
CA GLN A 23 17.31 8.35 -17.20
C GLN A 23 18.77 8.23 -16.76
N ILE A 24 19.68 8.15 -17.72
CA ILE A 24 21.12 8.23 -17.45
C ILE A 24 21.45 9.70 -17.21
N VAL A 25 22.13 9.98 -16.10
CA VAL A 25 22.56 11.32 -15.70
C VAL A 25 24.07 11.33 -15.45
N SER A 26 24.69 12.50 -15.57
CA SER A 26 26.13 12.65 -15.30
C SER A 26 26.43 12.46 -13.81
N LYS A 27 27.69 12.15 -13.50
CA LYS A 27 28.17 12.00 -12.12
C LYS A 27 27.87 13.23 -11.27
N PHE A 28 28.11 14.44 -11.79
CA PHE A 28 27.83 15.69 -11.08
C PHE A 28 26.36 15.85 -10.69
N VAL A 29 25.44 15.48 -11.60
CA VAL A 29 24.00 15.53 -11.32
C VAL A 29 23.63 14.47 -10.29
N SER A 30 24.20 13.26 -10.39
CA SER A 30 24.01 12.19 -9.40
C SER A 30 24.48 12.62 -8.01
N ASP A 31 25.70 13.16 -7.89
CA ASP A 31 26.29 13.57 -6.62
C ASP A 31 25.43 14.67 -5.95
N ARG A 32 25.00 15.69 -6.71
CA ARG A 32 24.10 16.74 -6.18
C ARG A 32 22.74 16.23 -5.74
N LEU A 33 22.23 15.16 -6.36
CA LEU A 33 20.96 14.55 -5.96
C LEU A 33 21.12 13.78 -4.65
N LEU A 34 22.21 13.03 -4.48
CA LEU A 34 22.53 12.31 -3.25
C LEU A 34 22.74 13.26 -2.07
N ASP A 35 23.39 14.41 -2.30
CA ASP A 35 23.54 15.44 -1.26
C ASP A 35 22.20 16.08 -0.86
N LYS A 36 21.30 16.29 -1.83
CA LYS A 36 19.99 16.93 -1.59
C LYS A 36 19.02 16.01 -0.85
N PHE A 37 18.99 14.74 -1.23
CA PHE A 37 18.16 13.71 -0.62
C PHE A 37 19.04 12.79 0.20
N PHE A 38 19.82 13.40 1.09
CA PHE A 38 20.65 12.66 2.02
C PHE A 38 19.74 11.77 2.85
N ASP A 39 19.98 10.46 2.81
CA ASP A 39 19.22 9.48 3.56
C ASP A 39 19.70 9.54 5.01
N ALA A 40 19.20 10.56 5.72
CA ALA A 40 19.58 10.90 7.09
C ALA A 40 18.94 9.95 8.11
N THR A 41 18.64 8.70 7.75
CA THR A 41 17.99 7.77 8.68
C THR A 41 19.00 7.23 9.68
N GLU A 42 19.29 8.11 10.66
CA GLU A 42 19.68 7.85 12.04
C GLU A 42 18.58 7.09 12.81
N TYR A 43 17.38 6.96 12.23
CA TYR A 43 16.34 6.13 12.79
C TYR A 43 16.51 4.68 12.32
N ASP A 44 16.65 3.79 13.31
CA ASP A 44 16.56 2.33 13.26
C ASP A 44 15.16 1.89 12.81
N PHE A 45 14.74 2.40 11.64
CA PHE A 45 13.40 2.29 11.15
C PHE A 45 13.24 0.90 10.59
N ASP A 46 12.67 0.01 11.40
CA ASP A 46 12.45 -1.36 10.99
C ASP A 46 11.33 -1.39 9.94
N TYR A 47 11.74 -1.36 8.68
CA TYR A 47 10.86 -1.40 7.51
C TYR A 47 9.97 -2.64 7.50
N GLU A 48 10.38 -3.70 8.21
CA GLU A 48 9.57 -4.92 8.34
C GLU A 48 8.47 -4.77 9.41
N GLN A 49 8.72 -4.01 10.48
CA GLN A 49 7.75 -3.85 11.59
C GLN A 49 6.85 -2.62 11.46
N SER A 50 7.35 -1.57 10.82
CA SER A 50 6.75 -0.23 10.88
C SER A 50 5.38 -0.09 10.20
N GLY A 51 4.97 -1.05 9.37
CA GLY A 51 3.65 -1.04 8.72
C GLY A 51 3.36 0.21 7.86
N ILE A 52 4.36 1.07 7.63
CA ILE A 52 4.24 2.29 6.83
C ILE A 52 3.86 1.96 5.38
N TRP A 53 4.24 0.78 4.92
CA TRP A 53 3.87 0.27 3.63
C TRP A 53 2.67 -0.66 3.76
N SER A 54 1.62 -0.38 2.98
CA SER A 54 0.53 -1.32 2.83
C SER A 54 1.11 -2.68 2.41
N PRO A 55 0.75 -3.79 3.09
CA PRO A 55 1.27 -5.10 2.73
C PRO A 55 0.97 -5.37 1.25
N PRO A 56 1.85 -6.10 0.54
CA PRO A 56 1.64 -6.42 -0.87
C PRO A 56 0.25 -7.01 -1.09
N ILE A 57 -0.64 -6.21 -1.69
CA ILE A 57 -2.03 -6.56 -1.89
C ILE A 57 -2.27 -6.82 -3.38
N ARG A 58 -3.07 -7.86 -3.68
CA ARG A 58 -3.41 -8.16 -5.08
C ARG A 58 -4.19 -6.99 -5.66
N ARG A 59 -3.94 -6.67 -6.94
CA ARG A 59 -4.68 -5.62 -7.67
C ARG A 59 -6.20 -5.82 -7.62
N SER A 60 -6.65 -7.07 -7.54
CA SER A 60 -8.05 -7.44 -7.44
C SER A 60 -8.63 -7.45 -6.02
N ALA A 61 -7.85 -7.10 -4.99
CA ALA A 61 -8.34 -7.18 -3.62
C ALA A 61 -9.54 -6.27 -3.36
N PHE A 62 -9.64 -5.17 -4.11
CA PHE A 62 -10.73 -4.19 -4.05
C PHE A 62 -11.68 -4.27 -5.25
N LEU A 63 -11.50 -5.22 -6.17
CA LEU A 63 -12.33 -5.34 -7.38
C LEU A 63 -13.39 -6.44 -7.22
N SER A 64 -14.65 -6.10 -7.51
CA SER A 64 -15.74 -7.06 -7.64
C SER A 64 -15.79 -7.70 -9.03
N SER A 65 -15.37 -6.95 -10.05
CA SER A 65 -15.18 -7.42 -11.43
C SER A 65 -14.11 -6.57 -12.14
N PRO A 66 -13.64 -6.95 -13.35
CA PRO A 66 -12.71 -6.12 -14.11
C PRO A 66 -13.25 -4.70 -14.28
N GLY A 67 -12.55 -3.70 -13.71
CA GLY A 67 -12.94 -2.29 -13.79
C GLY A 67 -14.00 -1.83 -12.79
N ARG A 68 -14.52 -2.70 -11.92
CA ARG A 68 -15.49 -2.32 -10.87
C ARG A 68 -14.91 -2.53 -9.47
N ILE A 69 -14.91 -1.47 -8.67
CA ILE A 69 -14.47 -1.48 -7.27
C ILE A 69 -15.66 -1.87 -6.38
N PHE A 70 -15.40 -2.49 -5.22
CA PHE A 70 -16.44 -2.75 -4.21
C PHE A 70 -17.08 -1.45 -3.70
N THR A 71 -18.37 -1.51 -3.36
CA THR A 71 -18.97 -0.47 -2.50
C THR A 71 -18.47 -0.62 -1.07
N GLU A 72 -18.72 0.40 -0.23
CA GLU A 72 -18.33 0.33 1.18
C GLU A 72 -18.99 -0.87 1.90
N GLU A 73 -20.27 -1.12 1.61
CA GLU A 73 -21.03 -2.23 2.18
C GLU A 73 -20.45 -3.58 1.76
N GLU A 74 -20.17 -3.75 0.46
CA GLU A 74 -19.56 -4.97 -0.08
C GLU A 74 -18.16 -5.21 0.52
N MET A 75 -17.40 -4.13 0.77
CA MET A 75 -16.07 -4.22 1.36
C MET A 75 -16.12 -4.60 2.85
N LEU A 76 -17.09 -4.04 3.60
CA LEU A 76 -17.34 -4.37 5.00
C LEU A 76 -17.80 -5.83 5.16
N GLU A 77 -18.73 -6.28 4.32
CA GLU A 77 -19.20 -7.66 4.31
C GLU A 77 -18.04 -8.64 4.03
N LYS A 78 -17.23 -8.33 3.01
CA LYS A 78 -16.04 -9.13 2.68
C LYS A 78 -15.04 -9.18 3.83
N LEU A 79 -14.83 -8.07 4.53
CA LEU A 79 -13.95 -8.04 5.71
C LEU A 79 -14.50 -8.91 6.84
N GLY A 80 -15.80 -8.82 7.13
CA GLY A 80 -16.48 -9.67 8.11
C GLY A 80 -16.29 -11.16 7.82
N ASN A 81 -16.57 -11.57 6.59
CA ASN A 81 -16.40 -12.97 6.13
C ASN A 81 -14.95 -13.48 6.31
N VAL A 82 -13.95 -12.63 6.03
CA VAL A 82 -12.53 -12.97 6.25
C VAL A 82 -12.20 -13.13 7.73
N MET A 83 -12.76 -12.27 8.59
CA MET A 83 -12.56 -12.34 10.04
C MET A 83 -13.22 -13.58 10.64
N ASP A 84 -14.44 -13.91 10.22
CA ASP A 84 -15.18 -15.08 10.69
C ASP A 84 -14.49 -16.38 10.28
N ALA A 85 -14.02 -16.48 9.03
CA ALA A 85 -13.22 -17.63 8.58
C ALA A 85 -11.90 -17.80 9.36
N ARG A 86 -11.27 -16.70 9.80
CA ARG A 86 -10.10 -16.76 10.69
C ARG A 86 -10.47 -17.26 12.08
N ARG A 87 -11.60 -16.80 12.63
CA ARG A 87 -12.11 -17.23 13.93
C ARG A 87 -12.47 -18.72 13.93
N ALA A 88 -13.20 -19.19 12.93
CA ALA A 88 -13.56 -20.60 12.77
C ALA A 88 -12.32 -21.50 12.67
N ARG A 89 -11.30 -21.10 11.90
CA ARG A 89 -10.03 -21.84 11.82
C ARG A 89 -9.29 -21.91 13.15
N ARG A 90 -9.25 -20.82 13.92
CA ARG A 90 -8.64 -20.81 15.27
C ARG A 90 -9.39 -21.73 16.21
N HIS A 91 -10.72 -21.70 16.17
CA HIS A 91 -11.57 -22.57 16.98
C HIS A 91 -11.33 -24.05 16.65
N ASN A 92 -11.32 -24.42 15.35
CA ASN A 92 -11.08 -25.80 14.93
C ASN A 92 -9.67 -26.28 15.28
N LYS A 93 -8.64 -25.41 15.18
CA LYS A 93 -7.28 -25.75 15.65
C LYS A 93 -7.23 -25.98 17.16
N ALA A 94 -7.95 -25.18 17.93
CA ALA A 94 -8.04 -25.37 19.38
C ALA A 94 -8.73 -26.71 19.71
N CYS A 95 -9.84 -27.04 19.04
CA CYS A 95 -10.50 -28.34 19.23
C CYS A 95 -9.59 -29.51 18.85
N CYS A 96 -8.92 -29.49 17.69
CA CYS A 96 -8.03 -30.58 17.26
C CYS A 96 -6.80 -30.77 18.18
N ASN A 97 -6.37 -29.74 18.91
CA ASN A 97 -5.30 -29.84 19.90
C ASN A 97 -5.79 -30.41 21.25
N VAL A 98 -7.11 -30.48 21.49
CA VAL A 98 -7.71 -31.06 22.71
C VAL A 98 -7.97 -32.56 22.57
N TRP A 99 -8.04 -33.10 21.35
CA TRP A 99 -8.25 -34.53 21.08
C TRP A 99 -6.95 -35.32 20.83
N HIS A 100 -5.80 -34.76 21.17
CA HIS A 100 -4.47 -35.38 21.04
C HIS A 100 -3.76 -35.54 22.40
N TRP A 101 -4.53 -35.87 23.44
CA TRP A 101 -4.06 -36.38 24.73
C TRP A 101 -4.90 -37.60 25.14
#